data_AF-A0A7S0SJP5-F1
#
_entry.id   AF-A0A7S0SJP5-F1
#
_cell.length_a   1.000
_cell.length_b   1.000
_cell.length_c   1.000
_cell.angle_alpha   90.00
_cell.angle_beta   90.00
_cell.angle_gamma   90.00
#
_symmetry.space_group_name_H-M   'P 1'
#
loop_
_entity.id
_entity.type
_entity.pdbx_description
1 polymer ?
#
loop_
_entity_poly.entity_id
_entity_poly.type
_entity_poly.pdbx_seq_one_letter_code
_entity_poly.pdbx_strand_id
1 'polypeptide(L)'
;AAAASATVPAFPFLVFHEKVKTSRVFVRDCTVVAPAALLLFGGAMDVHHASGRVSLDGWLWLRASAQTAVLYKRLRAALDDVLDARIRGAHFRDKNKGKDKRTRQGVGVEGEGTDGGSDDLLRTIRSLLTEQASPS
;
A
#
# COMPACT_ATOMS: atom_id res chain seq x y z
N ALA A 1 -2.41 0.65 -44.22
CA ALA A 1 -3.34 1.25 -43.24
C ALA A 1 -3.75 0.17 -42.25
N ALA A 2 -3.09 0.09 -41.10
CA ALA A 2 -3.39 -0.89 -40.05
C ALA A 2 -4.46 -0.29 -39.13
N ALA A 3 -5.62 -0.93 -39.06
CA ALA A 3 -6.65 -0.62 -38.09
C ALA A 3 -6.12 -1.00 -36.70
N ALA A 4 -5.74 -0.01 -35.89
CA ALA A 4 -5.51 -0.23 -34.47
C ALA A 4 -6.88 -0.59 -33.87
N SER A 5 -7.11 -1.87 -33.54
CA SER A 5 -8.28 -2.25 -32.75
C SER A 5 -8.21 -1.45 -31.47
N ALA A 6 -9.15 -0.52 -31.27
CA ALA A 6 -9.23 0.27 -30.05
C ALA A 6 -9.62 -0.68 -28.90
N THR A 7 -8.61 -1.33 -28.32
CA THR A 7 -8.76 -2.14 -27.12
C THR A 7 -9.27 -1.22 -26.04
N VAL A 8 -10.50 -1.44 -25.60
CA VAL A 8 -11.08 -0.70 -24.48
C VAL A 8 -10.16 -0.91 -23.29
N PRO A 9 -9.65 0.16 -22.66
CA PRO A 9 -8.77 0.02 -21.53
C PRO A 9 -9.49 -0.72 -20.40
N ALA A 10 -8.83 -1.73 -19.82
CA ALA A 10 -9.41 -2.59 -18.79
C ALA A 10 -9.83 -1.82 -17.53
N PHE A 11 -9.24 -0.64 -17.31
CA PHE A 11 -9.53 0.23 -16.18
C PHE A 11 -9.73 1.68 -16.66
N PRO A 12 -10.60 2.46 -15.99
CA PRO A 12 -10.93 3.82 -16.38
C PRO A 12 -9.89 4.87 -15.94
N PHE A 13 -8.75 4.44 -15.38
CA PHE A 13 -7.73 5.33 -14.84
C PHE A 13 -6.45 5.30 -15.66
N LEU A 14 -5.82 6.46 -15.80
CA LEU A 14 -4.65 6.69 -16.63
C LEU A 14 -3.64 7.55 -15.86
N VAL A 15 -2.37 7.19 -15.95
CA VAL A 15 -1.25 8.04 -15.52
C VAL A 15 -0.56 8.57 -16.77
N PHE A 16 -0.12 9.83 -16.74
CA PHE A 16 0.60 10.47 -17.84
C PHE A 16 1.90 11.08 -17.34
N HIS A 17 2.92 11.09 -18.18
CA HIS A 17 4.20 11.71 -17.85
C HIS A 17 4.23 13.19 -18.24
N GLU A 18 3.75 13.54 -19.44
CA GLU A 18 3.84 14.90 -19.97
C GLU A 18 2.46 15.43 -20.38
N LYS A 19 2.18 16.69 -20.03
CA LYS A 19 0.99 17.43 -20.45
C LYS A 19 1.41 18.63 -21.29
N VAL A 20 1.05 18.64 -22.56
CA VAL A 20 1.39 19.69 -23.51
C VAL A 20 0.14 20.47 -23.88
N LYS A 21 0.22 21.81 -23.84
CA LYS A 21 -0.87 22.69 -24.29
C LYS A 21 -0.41 23.49 -25.50
N THR A 22 -0.94 23.17 -26.67
CA THR A 22 -0.81 23.99 -27.88
C THR A 22 -2.14 24.71 -28.12
N SER A 23 -2.96 24.23 -29.06
CA SER A 23 -4.34 24.69 -29.26
C SER A 23 -5.35 23.97 -28.35
N ARG A 24 -5.03 22.73 -27.96
CA ARG A 24 -5.78 21.90 -27.02
C ARG A 24 -4.80 21.23 -26.07
N VAL A 25 -5.30 20.71 -24.96
CA VAL A 25 -4.48 19.96 -23.99
C VAL A 25 -4.31 18.54 -24.50
N PHE A 26 -3.07 18.11 -24.65
CA PHE A 26 -2.68 16.76 -25.01
C PHE A 26 -1.82 16.17 -23.88
N VAL A 27 -1.93 14.86 -23.69
CA VAL A 27 -1.10 14.10 -22.75
C VAL A 27 -0.27 13.09 -23.55
N ARG A 28 1.03 13.04 -23.26
CA ARG A 28 1.99 12.11 -23.87
C ARG A 28 2.43 11.07 -22.84
N ASP A 29 2.81 9.90 -23.35
CA ASP A 29 3.26 8.75 -22.56
C ASP A 29 2.29 8.40 -21.44
N CYS A 30 1.12 7.92 -21.85
CA CYS A 30 0.07 7.53 -20.93
C CYS A 30 -0.03 6.01 -20.77
N THR A 31 -0.24 5.57 -19.53
CA THR A 31 -0.39 4.16 -19.18
C THR A 31 -1.67 3.95 -18.40
N VAL A 32 -2.41 2.89 -18.73
CA VAL A 32 -3.62 2.48 -18.01
C VAL A 32 -3.19 1.88 -16.68
N VAL A 33 -3.80 2.34 -15.59
CA VAL A 33 -3.45 1.91 -14.23
C VAL A 33 -4.64 1.27 -13.53
N ALA A 34 -4.36 0.21 -12.77
CA ALA A 34 -5.37 -0.43 -11.95
C ALA A 34 -5.74 0.45 -10.74
N PRO A 35 -7.01 0.44 -10.28
CA PRO A 35 -7.43 1.17 -9.08
C PRO A 35 -6.60 0.79 -7.83
N ALA A 36 -6.16 -0.46 -7.74
CA ALA A 36 -5.31 -0.98 -6.68
C ALA A 36 -3.96 -0.24 -6.57
N ALA A 37 -3.34 0.11 -7.71
CA ALA A 37 -2.08 0.85 -7.70
C ALA A 37 -2.28 2.29 -7.24
N LEU A 38 -3.42 2.92 -7.57
CA LEU A 38 -3.80 4.23 -7.04
C LEU A 38 -4.11 4.16 -5.53
N LEU A 39 -4.69 3.07 -5.04
CA LEU A 39 -4.88 2.86 -3.60
C LEU A 39 -3.56 2.64 -2.85
N LEU A 40 -2.52 2.11 -3.49
CA LEU A 40 -1.22 1.93 -2.84
C LEU A 40 -0.35 3.19 -2.89
N PHE A 41 -0.22 3.79 -4.08
CA PHE A 41 0.71 4.90 -4.34
C PHE A 41 0.04 6.27 -4.46
N GLY A 42 -1.29 6.34 -4.38
CA GLY A 42 -2.02 7.60 -4.45
C GLY A 42 -1.88 8.44 -3.18
N GLY A 43 -2.56 9.59 -3.17
CA GLY A 43 -2.55 10.55 -2.07
C GLY A 43 -3.32 10.10 -0.83
N ALA A 44 -3.76 11.09 -0.03
CA ALA A 44 -4.49 10.86 1.20
C ALA A 44 -5.77 10.05 0.95
N MET A 45 -6.00 9.01 1.75
CA MET A 45 -7.16 8.13 1.63
C MET A 45 -8.20 8.45 2.69
N ASP A 46 -9.39 8.88 2.26
CA ASP A 46 -10.55 9.03 3.13
C ASP A 46 -11.63 7.98 2.79
N VAL A 47 -12.18 7.35 3.84
CA VAL A 47 -12.98 6.12 3.74
C VAL A 47 -14.41 6.44 4.14
N HIS A 48 -15.30 6.46 3.13
CA HIS A 48 -16.71 6.74 3.34
C HIS A 48 -17.49 5.43 3.53
N HIS A 49 -17.45 4.91 4.75
CA HIS A 49 -18.09 3.66 5.18
C HIS A 49 -19.57 3.57 4.78
N ALA A 50 -20.31 4.68 4.92
CA ALA A 50 -21.74 4.75 4.58
C ALA A 50 -22.04 4.53 3.09
N SER A 51 -21.06 4.76 2.21
CA SER A 51 -21.25 4.67 0.75
C SER A 51 -20.44 3.55 0.09
N GLY A 52 -19.60 2.83 0.85
CA GLY A 52 -18.70 1.80 0.32
C GLY A 52 -17.72 2.34 -0.72
N ARG A 53 -17.28 3.59 -0.55
CA ARG A 53 -16.37 4.29 -1.47
C ARG A 53 -15.21 4.89 -0.69
N VAL A 54 -14.08 5.00 -1.38
CA VAL A 54 -12.86 5.65 -0.87
C VAL A 54 -12.58 6.85 -1.76
N SER A 55 -12.34 8.00 -1.15
CA SER A 55 -11.86 9.18 -1.85
C SER A 55 -10.33 9.25 -1.69
N LEU A 56 -9.66 9.38 -2.83
CA LEU A 56 -8.24 9.68 -2.92
C LEU A 56 -8.09 11.18 -3.14
N ASP A 57 -7.37 11.83 -2.24
CA ASP A 57 -6.96 13.24 -2.34
C ASP A 57 -8.15 14.22 -2.47
N GLY A 58 -9.35 13.80 -2.03
CA GLY A 58 -10.58 14.59 -2.05
C GLY A 58 -11.28 14.72 -3.40
N TRP A 59 -10.70 14.22 -4.50
CA TRP A 59 -11.29 14.35 -5.85
C TRP A 59 -11.52 13.01 -6.55
N LEU A 60 -10.72 12.00 -6.26
CA LEU A 60 -10.75 10.73 -6.98
C LEU A 60 -11.53 9.67 -6.21
N TRP A 61 -12.70 9.29 -6.71
CA TRP A 61 -13.59 8.34 -6.06
C TRP A 61 -13.39 6.92 -6.58
N LEU A 62 -13.02 6.00 -5.68
CA LEU A 62 -12.82 4.59 -5.98
C LEU A 62 -13.87 3.73 -5.27
N ARG A 63 -14.33 2.68 -5.96
CA ARG A 63 -15.14 1.63 -5.34
C ARG A 63 -14.22 0.68 -4.59
N ALA A 64 -14.19 0.80 -3.27
CA ALA A 64 -13.47 -0.10 -2.39
C ALA A 64 -14.21 -0.18 -1.05
N SER A 65 -14.31 -1.40 -0.50
CA SER A 65 -14.88 -1.58 0.84
C SER A 65 -13.97 -0.93 1.88
N ALA A 66 -14.54 -0.60 3.04
CA ALA A 66 -13.79 -0.04 4.14
C ALA A 66 -12.63 -0.95 4.58
N GLN A 67 -12.85 -2.27 4.55
CA GLN A 67 -11.82 -3.27 4.87
C GLN A 67 -10.64 -3.19 3.89
N THR A 68 -10.91 -3.14 2.59
CA THR A 68 -9.87 -2.98 1.57
C THR A 68 -9.09 -1.69 1.81
N ALA A 69 -9.76 -0.59 2.16
CA ALA A 69 -9.11 0.68 2.45
C ALA A 69 -8.17 0.59 3.68
N VAL A 70 -8.62 -0.05 4.77
CA VAL A 70 -7.80 -0.28 5.96
C VAL A 70 -6.59 -1.16 5.65
N LEU A 71 -6.78 -2.19 4.82
CA LEU A 71 -5.68 -3.05 4.36
C LEU A 71 -4.62 -2.24 3.61
N TYR A 72 -5.02 -1.41 2.64
CA TYR A 72 -4.09 -0.55 1.92
C TYR A 72 -3.39 0.47 2.83
N LYS A 73 -4.08 1.01 3.85
CA LYS A 73 -3.44 1.90 4.84
C LYS A 73 -2.31 1.19 5.60
N ARG A 74 -2.55 -0.04 6.06
CA ARG A 74 -1.51 -0.84 6.74
C ARG A 74 -0.37 -1.21 5.80
N LEU A 75 -0.70 -1.56 4.54
CA LEU A 75 0.30 -1.89 3.53
C LEU A 75 1.19 -0.69 3.20
N ARG A 76 0.64 0.52 3.15
CA ARG A 76 1.42 1.77 3.00
C ARG A 76 2.37 1.97 4.17
N ALA A 77 1.88 1.86 5.41
CA ALA A 77 2.74 1.99 6.59
C ALA A 77 3.90 0.97 6.59
N ALA A 78 3.61 -0.29 6.27
CA ALA A 78 4.66 -1.31 6.17
C ALA A 78 5.66 -1.04 5.03
N LEU A 79 5.19 -0.50 3.91
CA LEU A 79 6.06 -0.08 2.80
C LEU A 79 6.97 1.09 3.25
N ASP A 80 6.39 2.08 3.90
CA ASP A 80 7.11 3.25 4.43
C ASP A 80 8.19 2.79 5.43
N ASP A 81 7.85 1.89 6.37
CA ASP A 81 8.81 1.33 7.34
C ASP A 81 9.99 0.62 6.65
N VAL A 82 9.73 -0.14 5.59
CA VAL A 82 10.77 -0.84 4.82
C VAL A 82 11.64 0.15 4.04
N LEU A 83 11.04 1.17 3.41
CA LEU A 83 11.76 2.22 2.71
C LEU A 83 12.65 3.01 3.67
N ASP A 84 12.12 3.34 4.84
CA ASP A 84 12.82 4.02 5.92
C ASP A 84 14.00 3.19 6.45
N ALA A 85 13.78 1.90 6.70
CA ALA A 85 14.84 0.98 7.11
C ALA A 85 15.93 0.86 6.03
N ARG A 86 15.54 0.88 4.74
CA ARG A 86 16.48 0.86 3.61
C ARG A 86 17.25 2.16 3.48
N ILE A 87 16.62 3.33 3.68
CA ILE A 87 17.29 4.63 3.64
C ILE A 87 18.30 4.72 4.79
N ARG A 88 17.89 4.38 6.02
CA ARG A 88 18.78 4.36 7.20
C ARG A 88 19.91 3.35 7.05
N GLY A 89 19.63 2.15 6.55
CA GLY A 89 20.62 1.10 6.33
C GLY A 89 21.56 1.39 5.14
N ALA A 90 21.08 2.09 4.11
CA ALA A 90 21.89 2.49 2.96
C ALA A 90 22.94 3.55 3.33
N HIS A 91 22.66 4.38 4.34
CA HIS A 91 23.56 5.45 4.78
C HIS A 91 24.69 4.99 5.72
N PHE A 92 24.71 3.72 6.17
CA PHE A 92 25.68 3.21 7.15
C PHE A 92 26.45 1.96 6.68
N ARG A 93 26.67 1.77 5.39
CA ARG A 93 27.60 0.73 4.92
C ARG A 93 29.06 1.20 4.98
N ASP A 94 29.50 1.71 6.13
CA ASP A 94 30.92 1.83 6.44
C ASP A 94 31.35 0.56 7.19
N LYS A 95 31.88 -0.40 6.43
CA LYS A 95 32.47 -1.62 6.98
C LYS A 95 33.86 -1.28 7.51
N ASN A 96 33.95 -0.80 8.75
CA ASN A 96 35.15 -1.07 9.53
C ASN A 96 34.93 -0.95 11.04
N LYS A 97 34.71 -2.09 11.71
CA LYS A 97 35.16 -2.24 13.10
C LYS A 97 35.91 -3.55 13.23
N GLY A 98 37.23 -3.40 13.28
CA GLY A 98 38.16 -4.45 13.65
C GLY A 98 37.85 -5.00 15.06
N LYS A 99 38.20 -6.29 15.14
CA LYS A 99 38.42 -7.21 16.26
C LYS A 99 38.53 -6.67 17.71
N ASP A 100 38.23 -7.62 18.61
CA ASP A 100 38.50 -7.71 20.05
C ASP A 100 37.37 -7.16 20.95
N LYS A 101 36.85 -7.85 21.98
CA LYS A 101 37.46 -8.81 22.90
C LYS A 101 36.39 -9.61 23.67
N ARG A 102 36.67 -10.91 23.84
CA ARG A 102 36.24 -11.88 24.86
C ARG A 102 35.35 -11.41 26.05
N THR A 103 34.28 -12.20 26.28
CA THR A 103 33.94 -12.90 27.55
C THR A 103 33.37 -12.00 28.69
N ARG A 104 32.29 -12.28 29.45
CA ARG A 104 31.70 -13.51 30.03
C ARG A 104 30.28 -13.19 30.57
N GLN A 105 29.34 -14.14 30.37
CA GLN A 105 28.39 -14.73 31.34
C GLN A 105 27.36 -13.90 32.16
N GLY A 106 26.12 -14.38 32.13
CA GLY A 106 24.99 -14.14 33.06
C GLY A 106 23.66 -14.31 32.30
N VAL A 107 23.03 -15.49 32.22
CA VAL A 107 22.11 -16.18 33.17
C VAL A 107 20.90 -15.36 33.61
N GLY A 108 19.71 -15.88 33.26
CA GLY A 108 18.40 -15.59 33.86
C GLY A 108 17.56 -14.57 33.08
N VAL A 109 16.24 -14.67 32.91
CA VAL A 109 15.18 -15.64 33.25
C VAL A 109 14.02 -15.32 32.29
N GLU A 110 13.33 -16.39 31.89
CA GLU A 110 11.94 -16.54 31.45
C GLU A 110 11.02 -15.30 31.32
N GLY A 111 10.23 -15.32 30.24
CA GLY A 111 9.13 -14.39 29.98
C GLY A 111 8.39 -14.75 28.69
N GLU A 112 7.89 -15.99 28.64
CA GLU A 112 6.91 -16.46 27.66
C GLU A 112 5.55 -15.81 27.95
N GLY A 113 4.90 -15.26 26.92
CA GLY A 113 3.58 -14.62 27.06
C GLY A 113 3.27 -13.66 25.92
N THR A 114 3.17 -14.21 24.72
CA THR A 114 2.94 -13.56 23.43
C THR A 114 1.67 -12.70 23.38
N ASP A 115 1.86 -11.41 23.10
CA ASP A 115 1.23 -10.67 21.98
C ASP A 115 -0.26 -10.91 21.67
N GLY A 116 -1.13 -10.92 22.69
CA GLY A 116 -2.59 -11.10 22.52
C GLY A 116 -3.34 -9.97 21.79
N GLY A 117 -2.70 -8.85 21.43
CA GLY A 117 -3.38 -7.71 20.82
C GLY A 117 -3.55 -7.80 19.29
N SER A 118 -2.61 -8.45 18.60
CA SER A 118 -2.66 -8.57 17.14
C SER A 118 -3.58 -9.70 16.68
N ASP A 119 -3.63 -10.80 17.42
CA ASP A 119 -4.48 -11.95 17.08
C ASP A 119 -5.96 -11.63 17.19
N ASP A 120 -6.39 -10.82 18.16
CA ASP A 120 -7.79 -10.38 18.28
C ASP A 120 -8.20 -9.46 17.13
N LEU A 121 -7.30 -8.59 16.69
CA LEU A 121 -7.51 -7.73 15.52
C LEU A 121 -7.62 -8.55 14.24
N LEU A 122 -6.72 -9.53 14.05
CA LEU A 122 -6.75 -10.44 12.90
C LEU A 122 -7.96 -11.36 12.93
N ARG A 123 -8.40 -11.82 14.11
CA ARG A 123 -9.62 -12.61 14.30
C ARG A 123 -10.87 -11.80 13.97
N THR A 124 -10.91 -10.54 14.38
CA THR A 124 -12.00 -9.60 14.05
C THR A 124 -12.06 -9.34 12.55
N ILE A 125 -10.92 -9.07 11.91
CA ILE A 125 -10.84 -8.87 10.45
C ILE A 125 -11.27 -10.15 9.72
N ARG A 126 -10.82 -11.34 10.15
CA ARG A 126 -11.19 -12.63 9.55
C ARG A 126 -12.68 -12.93 9.71
N SER A 127 -13.26 -12.63 10.87
CA SER A 127 -14.70 -12.78 11.13
C SER A 127 -15.53 -11.91 10.18
N LEU A 128 -15.16 -10.64 10.04
CA LEU A 128 -15.85 -9.70 9.14
C LEU A 128 -15.71 -10.09 7.66
N LEU A 129 -14.61 -10.75 7.27
CA LEU A 129 -14.42 -11.24 5.90
C LEU A 129 -15.21 -12.52 5.61
N THR A 130 -15.47 -13.35 6.63
CA THR A 130 -16.18 -14.63 6.46
C THR A 130 -17.70 -14.43 6.41
N GLU A 131 -18.23 -13.42 7.11
CA GLU A 131 -19.68 -13.12 7.18
C GLU A 131 -20.26 -12.57 5.86
N GLN A 132 -19.41 -12.12 4.93
CA GLN A 132 -19.83 -11.63 3.60
C GLN A 132 -19.80 -12.71 2.51
N ALA A 133 -19.43 -13.96 2.85
CA ALA A 133 -19.25 -15.04 1.88
C ALA A 133 -20.44 -16.00 1.75
N SER A 134 -21.59 -15.72 2.40
CA SER A 134 -22.84 -16.45 2.17
C SER A 134 -23.77 -15.66 1.24
N PRO A 135 -23.77 -15.92 -0.09
CA PRO A 135 -24.86 -15.50 -0.96
C PRO A 135 -26.04 -16.47 -0.78
N SER A 136 -27.19 -15.92 -0.42
CA SER A 136 -28.51 -16.53 -0.71
C SER A 136 -28.85 -16.34 -2.18
#